data_AF-A0A7C9EGU8-F1
#
_entry.id   AF-A0A7C9EGU8-F1
#
_cell.length_a   1.000
_cell.length_b   1.000
_cell.length_c   1.000
_cell.angle_alpha   90.00
_cell.angle_beta   90.00
_cell.angle_gamma   90.00
#
_symmetry.space_group_name_H-M   'P 1'
#
loop_
_entity.id
_entity.type
_entity.pdbx_description
1 polymer ?
#
loop_
_entity_poly.entity_id
_entity_poly.type
_entity_poly.pdbx_seq_one_letter_code
_entity_poly.pdbx_strand_id
1 'polypeptide(L)'
;ANLMDSLSNENIRHLKEVVLRSEGVQKLISKDIDELQRIAAADKREELKVFSGEVVRFGNRCKDPQYHNLDRYFDKLASELNPQKQLKEEAETIMQQLMTLVQYTAELYHELHALDRFEQDHRRKLQEEDNPSTSQRGYGEARGHSALSAFGDP
;
A
#
# COMPACT_ATOMS: atom_id res chain seq x y z
N ALA A 1 10.27 -2.64 -2.06
CA ALA A 1 10.85 -3.99 -2.18
C ALA A 1 10.12 -4.90 -1.21
N ASN A 2 9.61 -6.04 -1.67
CA ASN A 2 8.95 -7.02 -0.80
C ASN A 2 9.94 -8.12 -0.35
N LEU A 3 9.52 -8.98 0.59
CA LEU A 3 10.37 -10.06 1.11
C LEU A 3 10.84 -11.01 0.01
N MET A 4 9.96 -11.35 -0.95
CA MET A 4 10.27 -12.26 -2.06
C MET A 4 11.33 -11.67 -3.00
N ASP A 5 11.21 -10.39 -3.37
CA ASP A 5 12.21 -9.69 -4.18
C ASP A 5 13.57 -9.74 -3.48
N SER A 6 13.60 -9.46 -2.17
CA SER A 6 14.85 -9.45 -1.39
C SER A 6 15.56 -10.81 -1.32
N LEU A 7 14.83 -11.90 -1.55
CA LEU A 7 15.33 -13.28 -1.57
C LEU A 7 15.51 -13.83 -2.99
N SER A 8 15.32 -13.01 -4.02
CA SER A 8 15.59 -13.40 -5.41
C SER A 8 17.06 -13.77 -5.61
N ASN A 9 17.35 -14.62 -6.60
CA ASN A 9 18.73 -15.01 -6.91
C ASN A 9 19.61 -13.79 -7.21
N GLU A 10 19.06 -12.77 -7.88
CA GLU A 10 19.77 -11.53 -8.17
C GLU A 10 20.14 -10.78 -6.89
N ASN A 11 19.17 -10.56 -5.99
CA ASN A 11 19.43 -9.81 -4.76
C ASN A 11 20.34 -10.59 -3.79
N ILE A 12 20.22 -11.92 -3.72
CA ILE A 12 21.15 -12.76 -2.95
C ILE A 12 22.57 -12.67 -3.53
N ARG A 13 22.71 -12.71 -4.86
CA ARG A 13 24.02 -12.55 -5.51
C ARG A 13 24.61 -11.18 -5.24
N HIS A 14 23.82 -10.11 -5.45
CA HIS A 14 24.24 -8.74 -5.17
C HIS A 14 24.65 -8.55 -3.70
N LEU A 15 23.88 -9.10 -2.75
CA LEU A 15 24.26 -9.10 -1.33
C LEU A 15 25.63 -9.77 -1.12
N LYS A 16 25.82 -10.98 -1.63
CA LYS A 16 27.05 -11.77 -1.41
C LYS A 16 28.29 -11.22 -2.12
N GLU A 17 28.13 -10.71 -3.33
CA GLU A 17 29.25 -10.34 -4.20
C GLU A 17 29.58 -8.86 -4.13
N VAL A 18 28.60 -8.00 -3.83
CA VAL A 18 28.78 -6.55 -3.81
C VAL A 18 28.74 -6.03 -2.38
N VAL A 19 27.62 -6.25 -1.67
CA VAL A 19 27.39 -5.61 -0.36
C VAL A 19 28.31 -6.16 0.71
N LEU A 20 28.32 -7.48 0.93
CA LEU A 20 29.12 -8.12 1.98
C LEU A 20 30.62 -7.96 1.76
N ARG A 21 31.06 -7.80 0.51
CA ARG A 21 32.47 -7.61 0.13
C ARG A 21 32.90 -6.16 0.08
N SER A 22 31.98 -5.22 0.29
CA SER A 22 32.31 -3.79 0.27
C SER A 22 33.28 -3.42 1.39
N GLU A 23 34.15 -2.46 1.11
CA GLU A 23 35.16 -1.99 2.07
C GLU A 23 34.53 -1.48 3.37
N GLY A 24 33.39 -0.78 3.27
CA GLY A 24 32.66 -0.28 4.43
C GLY A 24 32.20 -1.42 5.36
N VAL A 25 31.58 -2.47 4.82
CA VAL A 25 31.14 -3.62 5.60
C VAL A 25 32.35 -4.36 6.20
N GLN A 26 33.40 -4.58 5.41
CA GLN A 26 34.60 -5.30 5.82
C GLN A 26 35.42 -4.56 6.89
N LYS A 27 35.38 -3.22 6.92
CA LYS A 27 36.11 -2.40 7.89
C LYS A 27 35.30 -2.08 9.14
N LEU A 28 33.98 -1.91 9.01
CA LEU A 28 33.14 -1.42 10.11
C LEU A 28 32.35 -2.52 10.82
N ILE A 29 32.05 -3.63 10.15
CA ILE A 29 31.18 -4.69 10.68
C ILE A 29 31.99 -5.94 10.97
N SER A 30 32.42 -6.67 9.94
CA SER A 30 33.21 -7.89 10.09
C SER A 30 33.91 -8.26 8.79
N LYS A 31 35.04 -8.95 8.89
CA LYS A 31 35.73 -9.57 7.75
C LYS A 31 35.31 -11.04 7.55
N ASP A 32 34.66 -11.64 8.54
CA ASP A 32 34.13 -13.00 8.44
C ASP A 32 32.86 -12.98 7.58
N ILE A 33 32.98 -13.44 6.34
CA ILE A 33 31.86 -13.53 5.40
C ILE A 33 30.78 -14.48 5.93
N ASP A 34 31.14 -15.54 6.64
CA ASP A 34 30.17 -16.49 7.18
C ASP A 34 29.38 -15.85 8.33
N GLU A 35 30.03 -15.04 9.16
CA GLU A 35 29.36 -14.23 10.18
C GLU A 35 28.37 -13.24 9.55
N LEU A 36 28.80 -12.49 8.54
CA LEU A 36 27.93 -11.55 7.83
C LEU A 36 26.73 -12.25 7.18
N GLN A 37 26.93 -13.44 6.60
CA GLN A 37 25.84 -14.24 6.05
C GLN A 37 24.88 -14.74 7.13
N ARG A 38 25.38 -15.16 8.30
CA ARG A 38 24.54 -15.55 9.45
C ARG A 38 23.68 -14.39 9.94
N ILE A 39 24.24 -13.18 10.01
CA ILE A 39 23.51 -11.96 10.39
C ILE A 39 22.40 -11.68 9.37
N ALA A 40 22.74 -11.57 8.08
CA ALA A 40 21.76 -11.29 7.04
C ALA A 40 20.64 -12.36 6.98
N ALA A 41 20.99 -13.63 7.17
CA ALA A 41 20.02 -14.71 7.23
C ALA A 41 19.14 -14.64 8.48
N ALA A 42 19.66 -14.18 9.62
CA ALA A 42 18.87 -13.98 10.83
C ALA A 42 17.87 -12.84 10.65
N ASP A 43 18.30 -11.71 10.09
CA ASP A 43 17.43 -10.58 9.79
C ASP A 43 16.29 -10.99 8.85
N LYS A 44 16.60 -11.74 7.78
CA LYS A 44 15.59 -12.24 6.84
C LYS A 44 14.62 -13.25 7.47
N ARG A 45 15.09 -14.08 8.41
CA ARG A 45 14.20 -14.99 9.16
C ARG A 45 13.23 -14.23 10.06
N GLU A 46 13.65 -13.12 10.66
CA GLU A 46 12.75 -12.30 11.47
C GLU A 46 11.69 -11.61 10.62
N GLU A 47 12.06 -11.05 9.46
CA GLU A 47 11.07 -10.52 8.49
C GLU A 47 10.06 -11.61 8.07
N LEU A 48 10.53 -12.82 7.78
CA LEU A 48 9.67 -13.94 7.41
C LEU A 48 8.74 -14.36 8.55
N LYS A 49 9.20 -14.30 9.80
CA LYS A 49 8.40 -14.63 10.99
C LYS A 49 7.26 -13.63 11.20
N VAL A 50 7.51 -12.34 11.00
CA VAL A 50 6.45 -11.32 11.03
C VAL A 50 5.43 -11.61 9.93
N PHE A 51 5.90 -11.87 8.71
CA PHE A 51 5.02 -12.20 7.57
C PHE A 51 4.17 -13.46 7.84
N SER A 52 4.77 -14.56 8.29
CA SER A 52 4.04 -15.80 8.57
C SER A 52 3.03 -15.62 9.70
N GLY A 53 3.36 -14.82 10.72
CA GLY A 53 2.41 -14.42 11.77
C GLY A 53 1.16 -13.75 11.21
N GLU A 54 1.32 -12.85 10.25
CA GLU A 54 0.19 -12.21 9.57
C GLU A 54 -0.62 -13.20 8.73
N VAL A 55 0.05 -14.12 8.02
CA VAL A 55 -0.63 -15.20 7.26
C VAL A 55 -1.48 -16.07 8.20
N VAL A 56 -0.95 -16.49 9.34
CA VAL A 56 -1.70 -17.25 10.35
C VAL A 56 -2.88 -16.45 10.88
N ARG A 57 -2.65 -15.17 11.20
CA ARG A 57 -3.70 -14.27 11.72
C ARG A 57 -4.86 -14.10 10.74
N PHE A 58 -4.57 -13.96 9.45
CA PHE A 58 -5.60 -13.88 8.41
C PHE A 58 -6.23 -15.24 8.11
N GLY A 59 -5.44 -16.31 8.09
CA GLY A 59 -5.92 -17.69 7.91
C GLY A 59 -6.97 -18.06 8.95
N ASN A 60 -6.72 -17.79 10.23
CA ASN A 60 -7.67 -18.03 11.32
C ASN A 60 -8.97 -17.21 11.24
N ARG A 61 -9.02 -16.17 10.39
CA ARG A 61 -10.24 -15.39 10.11
C ARG A 61 -10.94 -15.83 8.82
N CYS A 62 -10.34 -16.74 8.07
CA CYS A 62 -10.94 -17.27 6.84
C CYS A 62 -12.22 -18.03 7.17
N LYS A 63 -13.22 -17.97 6.27
CA LYS A 63 -14.45 -18.75 6.43
C LYS A 63 -14.20 -20.26 6.29
N ASP A 64 -13.19 -20.62 5.51
CA ASP A 64 -12.82 -22.00 5.27
C ASP A 64 -11.83 -22.48 6.34
N PRO A 65 -12.19 -23.48 7.17
CA PRO A 65 -11.35 -24.00 8.23
C PRO A 65 -10.03 -24.59 7.77
N GLN A 66 -9.87 -24.94 6.47
CA GLN A 66 -8.61 -25.49 5.97
C GLN A 66 -7.43 -24.53 6.10
N TYR A 67 -7.70 -23.22 6.19
CA TYR A 67 -6.68 -22.18 6.35
C TYR A 67 -6.44 -21.80 7.82
N HIS A 68 -7.06 -22.50 8.77
CA HIS A 68 -6.86 -22.25 10.19
C HIS A 68 -5.64 -23.02 10.72
N ASN A 69 -5.07 -22.53 11.80
CA ASN A 69 -3.95 -23.16 12.52
C ASN A 69 -2.70 -23.41 11.66
N LEU A 70 -2.42 -22.48 10.73
CA LEU A 70 -1.26 -22.55 9.84
C LEU A 70 0.08 -22.44 10.57
N ASP A 71 0.08 -21.96 11.83
CA ASP A 71 1.25 -21.95 12.71
C ASP A 71 1.90 -23.33 12.83
N ARG A 72 1.08 -24.38 12.98
CA ARG A 72 1.56 -25.77 13.05
C ARG A 72 2.29 -26.22 11.79
N TYR A 73 1.91 -25.69 10.63
CA TYR A 73 2.58 -25.99 9.37
C TYR A 73 3.92 -25.27 9.26
N PHE A 74 3.99 -24.00 9.69
CA PHE A 74 5.23 -23.24 9.70
C PHE A 74 6.24 -23.81 10.71
N ASP A 75 5.80 -24.22 11.90
CA ASP A 75 6.66 -24.87 12.90
C ASP A 75 7.25 -26.18 12.36
N LYS A 76 6.42 -26.97 11.66
CA LYS A 76 6.87 -28.20 11.01
C LYS A 76 7.90 -27.92 9.92
N LEU A 77 7.66 -26.94 9.06
CA LEU A 77 8.59 -26.53 7.99
C LEU A 77 9.93 -26.02 8.55
N ALA A 78 9.94 -25.34 9.69
CA ALA A 78 11.16 -24.92 10.36
C ALA A 78 12.01 -26.12 10.85
N SER A 79 11.36 -27.24 11.15
CA SER A 79 12.02 -28.48 11.60
C SER A 79 12.45 -29.42 10.46
N GLU A 80 11.76 -29.39 9.31
CA GLU A 80 12.03 -30.26 8.16
C GLU A 80 12.88 -29.51 7.10
N LEU A 81 14.22 -29.58 7.25
CA LEU A 81 15.20 -29.00 6.32
C LEU A 81 15.33 -29.81 5.01
N ASN A 82 14.25 -30.05 4.27
CA ASN A 82 14.34 -30.69 2.95
C ASN A 82 14.00 -29.70 1.81
N PRO A 83 14.98 -29.26 1.00
CA PRO A 83 14.75 -28.35 -0.11
C PRO A 83 13.94 -29.01 -1.23
N GLN A 84 12.65 -28.66 -1.36
CA GLN A 84 11.82 -29.09 -2.48
C GLN A 84 11.83 -28.05 -3.60
N LYS A 85 12.76 -28.20 -4.55
CA LYS A 85 13.02 -27.21 -5.61
C LYS A 85 11.80 -26.93 -6.52
N GLN A 86 10.97 -27.94 -6.82
CA GLN A 86 9.75 -27.77 -7.63
C GLN A 86 8.70 -26.90 -6.93
N LEU A 87 8.52 -27.05 -5.61
CA LEU A 87 7.58 -26.23 -4.85
C LEU A 87 7.95 -24.75 -4.86
N LYS A 88 9.25 -24.43 -4.98
CA LYS A 88 9.72 -23.04 -5.04
C LYS A 88 9.24 -22.33 -6.30
N GLU A 89 9.43 -22.93 -7.47
CA GLU A 89 9.05 -22.32 -8.76
C GLU A 89 7.53 -22.15 -8.88
N GLU A 90 6.77 -23.15 -8.41
CA GLU A 90 5.32 -23.09 -8.36
C GLU A 90 4.84 -21.99 -7.39
N ALA A 91 5.41 -21.92 -6.19
CA ALA A 91 5.09 -20.87 -5.22
C ALA A 91 5.43 -19.46 -5.73
N GLU A 92 6.55 -19.29 -6.44
CA GLU A 92 6.92 -18.02 -7.08
C GLU A 92 5.88 -17.61 -8.14
N THR A 93 5.45 -18.56 -8.97
CA THR A 93 4.44 -18.31 -10.02
C THR A 93 3.09 -17.92 -9.40
N ILE A 94 2.61 -18.68 -8.42
CA ILE A 94 1.35 -18.41 -7.71
C ILE A 94 1.42 -17.03 -7.02
N MET A 95 2.56 -16.69 -6.43
CA MET A 95 2.74 -15.39 -5.77
C MET A 95 2.65 -14.22 -6.75
N GLN A 96 3.26 -14.32 -7.93
CA GLN A 96 3.16 -13.28 -8.97
C GLN A 96 1.71 -13.08 -9.42
N GLN A 97 0.95 -14.17 -9.56
CA GLN A 97 -0.48 -14.11 -9.88
C GLN A 97 -1.27 -13.42 -8.76
N LEU A 98 -1.01 -13.78 -7.50
CA LEU A 98 -1.62 -13.14 -6.33
C LEU A 98 -1.32 -11.64 -6.27
N MET A 99 -0.08 -11.22 -6.49
CA MET A 99 0.30 -9.81 -6.52
C MET A 99 -0.44 -9.04 -7.62
N THR A 100 -0.58 -9.66 -8.80
CA THR A 100 -1.33 -9.09 -9.92
C THR A 100 -2.81 -8.92 -9.56
N LEU A 101 -3.42 -9.92 -8.93
CA LEU A 101 -4.82 -9.85 -8.48
C LEU A 101 -5.03 -8.79 -7.40
N VAL A 102 -4.10 -8.65 -6.46
CA VAL A 102 -4.13 -7.59 -5.44
C VAL A 102 -4.10 -6.21 -6.10
N GLN A 103 -3.24 -6.02 -7.09
CA GLN A 103 -3.16 -4.76 -7.85
C GLN A 103 -4.48 -4.44 -8.55
N TYR A 104 -5.05 -5.39 -9.30
CA TYR A 104 -6.34 -5.20 -9.98
C TYR A 104 -7.48 -4.95 -9.00
N THR A 105 -7.46 -5.58 -7.83
CA THR A 105 -8.49 -5.37 -6.80
C THR A 105 -8.38 -3.96 -6.20
N ALA A 106 -7.17 -3.45 -6.00
CA ALA A 106 -6.95 -2.08 -5.53
C ALA A 106 -7.44 -1.06 -6.56
N GLU A 107 -7.11 -1.26 -7.84
CA GLU A 107 -7.58 -0.42 -8.95
C GLU A 107 -9.12 -0.42 -9.02
N LEU A 108 -9.75 -1.60 -9.00
CA LEU A 108 -11.20 -1.72 -9.01
C LEU A 108 -11.84 -0.98 -7.83
N TYR A 109 -11.25 -1.08 -6.63
CA TYR A 109 -11.74 -0.36 -5.46
C TYR A 109 -11.64 1.16 -5.63
N HIS A 110 -10.54 1.65 -6.20
CA HIS A 110 -10.37 3.07 -6.51
C HIS A 110 -11.39 3.58 -7.52
N GLU A 111 -11.65 2.82 -8.60
CA GLU A 111 -12.65 3.16 -9.61
C GLU A 111 -14.06 3.14 -9.03
N LEU A 112 -14.40 2.16 -8.19
CA LEU A 112 -15.69 2.11 -7.51
C LEU A 112 -15.91 3.33 -6.61
N HIS A 113 -14.86 3.76 -5.89
CA HIS A 113 -14.89 5.00 -5.11
C HIS A 113 -15.02 6.26 -5.97
N ALA A 114 -14.41 6.27 -7.16
CA ALA A 114 -14.57 7.37 -8.09
C ALA A 114 -16.01 7.45 -8.62
N LEU A 115 -16.61 6.30 -8.96
CA LEU A 115 -18.00 6.21 -9.40
C LEU A 115 -18.99 6.74 -8.35
N ASP A 116 -18.86 6.33 -7.09
CA ASP A 116 -19.72 6.81 -6.00
C ASP A 116 -19.66 8.35 -5.87
N ARG A 117 -18.47 8.94 -6.00
CA ARG A 117 -18.33 10.42 -6.03
C ARG A 117 -19.05 11.05 -7.22
N PHE A 118 -18.90 10.48 -8.42
CA PHE A 118 -19.59 11.00 -9.61
C PHE A 118 -21.11 10.92 -9.47
N GLU A 119 -21.64 9.84 -8.89
CA GLU A 119 -23.09 9.68 -8.66
C GLU A 119 -23.63 10.68 -7.62
N GLN A 120 -22.86 10.97 -6.58
CA GLN A 120 -23.21 12.00 -5.59
C GLN A 120 -23.20 13.40 -6.21
N ASP A 121 -22.17 13.73 -6.99
CA ASP A 121 -22.06 15.01 -7.68
C ASP A 121 -23.18 15.20 -8.71
N HIS A 122 -23.53 14.14 -9.45
CA HIS A 122 -24.65 14.15 -10.38
C HIS A 122 -25.99 14.42 -9.67
N ARG A 123 -26.26 13.73 -8.55
CA ARG A 123 -27.45 13.99 -7.73
C ARG A 123 -27.52 15.42 -7.21
N ARG A 124 -26.39 16.00 -6.80
CA ARG A 124 -26.33 17.40 -6.33
C ARG A 124 -26.71 18.38 -7.44
N LYS A 125 -26.19 18.19 -8.65
CA LYS A 125 -26.55 19.04 -9.82
C LYS A 125 -28.04 19.01 -10.13
N LEU A 126 -28.66 17.82 -10.11
CA LEU A 126 -30.12 17.71 -10.31
C LEU A 126 -30.91 18.50 -9.26
N GLN A 127 -30.49 18.50 -7.99
CA GLN A 127 -31.13 19.29 -6.94
C GLN A 127 -30.91 20.79 -7.09
N GLU A 128 -29.76 21.22 -7.63
CA GLU A 128 -29.48 22.63 -7.95
C GLU A 128 -30.35 23.11 -9.12
N GLU A 129 -30.59 22.26 -10.12
CA GLU A 129 -31.47 22.54 -11.25
C GLU A 129 -32.96 22.60 -10.85
N ASP A 130 -33.39 21.78 -9.88
CA ASP A 130 -34.76 21.77 -9.34
C ASP A 130 -35.06 22.89 -8.32
N ASN A 131 -34.05 23.64 -7.85
CA ASN A 131 -34.21 24.78 -6.92
C ASN A 131 -33.88 26.13 -7.60
N PRO A 132 -34.83 26.78 -8.30
CA PRO A 132 -34.58 28.04 -9.01
C PRO A 132 -34.46 29.30 -8.10
N SER A 133 -34.31 29.15 -6.77
CA SER A 133 -34.46 30.23 -5.79
C SER A 133 -33.15 30.85 -5.28
N THR A 134 -32.17 31.08 -6.16
CA THR A 134 -31.03 31.99 -5.88
C THR A 134 -30.81 33.09 -6.92
N SER A 135 -31.67 33.20 -7.94
CA SER A 135 -31.57 34.29 -8.96
C SER A 135 -32.35 35.57 -8.63
N GLN A 136 -32.94 35.71 -7.45
CA GLN A 136 -33.66 36.95 -7.06
C GLN A 136 -33.36 37.38 -5.63
N ARG A 137 -32.19 37.97 -5.39
CA ARG A 137 -32.00 38.89 -4.25
C ARG A 137 -30.87 39.88 -4.53
N GLY A 138 -31.08 40.69 -5.55
CA GLY A 138 -30.21 41.80 -5.96
C GLY A 138 -30.97 42.97 -6.56
N TYR A 139 -32.23 43.19 -6.16
CA TYR A 139 -32.92 44.46 -6.38
C TYR A 139 -33.28 45.04 -5.02
N GLY A 140 -32.27 45.63 -4.38
CA GLY A 140 -32.42 46.45 -3.18
C GLY A 140 -32.34 47.92 -3.57
N GLU A 141 -33.49 48.56 -3.48
CA GLU A 141 -33.76 49.99 -3.58
C GLU A 141 -32.60 50.91 -3.13
N ALA A 142 -32.07 51.70 -4.05
CA ALA A 142 -31.30 52.90 -3.71
C ALA A 142 -32.27 54.06 -3.47
N ARG A 143 -32.79 54.17 -2.24
CA ARG A 143 -33.41 55.39 -1.73
C ARG A 143 -32.46 55.98 -0.68
N GLY A 144 -31.80 57.10 -1.01
CA GLY A 144 -30.98 57.79 -0.03
C GLY A 144 -30.32 59.08 -0.50
N HIS A 145 -30.91 60.20 -0.06
CA HIS A 145 -30.26 61.44 0.38
C HIS A 145 -29.80 62.50 -0.66
N SER A 146 -30.60 63.56 -0.74
CA SER A 146 -30.20 64.94 -1.06
C SER A 146 -29.05 65.43 -0.16
N ALA A 147 -28.13 66.24 -0.71
CA ALA A 147 -27.85 67.61 -0.27
C ALA A 147 -26.73 68.30 -1.08
N LEU A 148 -27.09 69.48 -1.59
CA LEU A 148 -26.33 70.74 -1.69
C LEU A 148 -24.83 70.76 -2.05
N SER A 149 -24.57 71.36 -3.21
CA SER A 149 -23.38 72.16 -3.57
C SER A 149 -23.84 73.17 -4.64
N ALA A 150 -23.49 74.44 -4.70
CA ALA A 150 -22.72 75.36 -3.88
C ALA A 150 -23.10 76.78 -4.34
N PHE A 151 -23.02 77.76 -3.45
CA PHE A 151 -23.06 79.19 -3.75
C PHE A 151 -21.72 79.66 -4.34
N GLY A 152 -21.78 80.64 -5.26
CA GLY A 152 -20.71 81.46 -5.83
C GLY A 152 -21.18 81.95 -7.21
N ASP A 153 -21.34 83.22 -7.56
CA ASP A 153 -20.88 84.54 -7.07
C ASP A 153 -21.83 85.61 -7.68
N PRO A 154 -21.71 86.93 -7.43
CA PRO A 154 -20.77 87.65 -6.56
C PRO A 154 -21.43 88.45 -5.40
#